data_AF-A0A2E8YVL6-F1
#
_entry.id   AF-A0A2E8YVL6-F1
#
_cell.length_a   1.000
_cell.length_b   1.000
_cell.length_c   1.000
_cell.angle_alpha   90.00
_cell.angle_beta   90.00
_cell.angle_gamma   90.00
#
_symmetry.space_group_name_H-M   'P 1'
#
loop_
_entity.id
_entity.type
_entity.pdbx_description
1 polymer ?
#
loop_
_entity_poly.entity_id
_entity_poly.type
_entity_poly.pdbx_seq_one_letter_code
_entity_poly.pdbx_strand_id
1 'polypeptide(L)'
;MTARLLIGAVGVLAGLYGALLLLERTDDLVPVLLWVAGGVVLHDGVLAPLALLLAVLVLPRLPYAARTPAAAVALVLGSVTVWAVPVLGGWGRREDNPTLLDRDYWLGWGGLVVAGLAVVLVWTVLRLRAGERDRDAATGEDA
;
A
#
# COMPACT_ATOMS: atom_id res chain seq x y z
N MET A 1 -8.15 6.06 -26.64
CA MET A 1 -6.80 5.51 -26.93
C MET A 1 -5.69 6.49 -26.61
N THR A 2 -5.78 7.75 -27.02
CA THR A 2 -4.74 8.79 -26.81
C THR A 2 -4.26 8.93 -25.38
N ALA A 3 -5.16 8.96 -24.39
CA ALA A 3 -4.77 9.05 -22.97
C ALA A 3 -3.89 7.88 -22.50
N ARG A 4 -4.17 6.65 -22.96
CA ARG A 4 -3.38 5.47 -22.60
C ARG A 4 -1.98 5.52 -23.23
N LEU A 5 -1.89 5.97 -24.47
CA LEU A 5 -0.61 6.17 -25.15
C LEU A 5 0.22 7.28 -24.51
N LEU A 6 -0.42 8.39 -24.11
CA LEU A 6 0.26 9.47 -23.39
C LEU A 6 0.80 9.01 -22.04
N ILE A 7 -0.01 8.30 -21.25
CA ILE A 7 0.45 7.73 -19.96
C ILE A 7 1.60 6.75 -20.19
N GLY A 8 1.49 5.87 -21.19
CA GLY A 8 2.55 4.94 -21.56
C GLY A 8 3.84 5.67 -21.96
N ALA A 9 3.75 6.69 -22.81
CA ALA A 9 4.89 7.48 -23.24
C ALA A 9 5.56 8.22 -22.07
N VAL A 10 4.78 8.84 -21.18
CA VAL A 10 5.30 9.48 -19.96
C VAL A 10 6.03 8.47 -19.09
N GLY A 11 5.45 7.28 -18.88
CA GLY A 11 6.09 6.21 -18.11
C GLY A 11 7.42 5.75 -18.71
N VAL A 12 7.46 5.55 -20.04
CA VAL A 12 8.69 5.17 -20.75
C VAL A 12 9.75 6.27 -20.64
N LEU A 13 9.38 7.53 -20.88
CA LEU A 13 10.32 8.65 -20.77
C LEU A 13 10.87 8.80 -19.35
N ALA A 14 10.02 8.68 -18.33
CA ALA A 14 10.45 8.70 -16.93
C ALA A 14 11.39 7.53 -16.60
N GLY A 15 11.09 6.33 -17.09
CA GLY A 15 11.93 5.14 -16.90
C GLY A 15 13.30 5.28 -17.58
N LEU A 16 13.33 5.77 -18.82
CA LEU A 16 14.57 6.05 -19.55
C LEU A 16 15.41 7.12 -18.84
N TYR A 17 14.77 8.20 -18.39
CA TYR A 17 15.45 9.25 -17.64
C TYR A 17 16.05 8.72 -16.33
N GLY A 18 15.31 7.90 -15.58
CA GLY A 18 15.82 7.22 -14.39
C GLY A 18 16.99 6.28 -14.69
N ALA A 19 16.95 5.56 -15.82
CA ALA A 19 18.05 4.70 -16.25
C ALA A 19 19.32 5.50 -16.59
N LEU A 20 19.18 6.67 -17.24
CA LEU A 20 20.31 7.57 -17.51
C LEU A 20 20.94 8.07 -16.21
N LEU A 21 20.12 8.54 -15.26
CA LEU A 21 20.60 8.95 -13.93
C LEU A 21 21.31 7.82 -13.17
N LEU A 22 20.84 6.58 -13.34
CA LEU A 22 21.46 5.42 -12.73
C LEU A 22 22.85 5.12 -13.33
N LEU A 23 23.03 5.29 -14.64
CA LEU A 23 24.30 5.08 -15.33
C LEU A 23 25.36 6.14 -14.98
N GLU A 24 24.92 7.34 -14.60
CA GLU A 24 25.81 8.41 -14.12
C GLU A 24 26.38 8.14 -12.72
N ARG A 25 25.85 7.13 -12.00
CA ARG A 25 26.23 6.84 -10.61
C ARG A 25 27.34 5.79 -10.55
N THR A 26 28.58 6.21 -10.30
CA THR A 26 29.76 5.31 -10.33
C THR A 26 30.02 4.55 -9.03
N ASP A 27 29.63 5.09 -7.87
CA ASP A 27 30.14 4.59 -6.58
C ASP A 27 29.14 3.70 -5.81
N ASP A 28 27.84 3.77 -6.15
CA ASP A 28 26.74 3.12 -5.39
C ASP A 28 25.84 2.21 -6.25
N LEU A 29 26.26 1.87 -7.47
CA LEU A 29 25.38 1.17 -8.41
C LEU A 29 24.89 -0.19 -7.87
N VAL A 30 25.79 -0.97 -7.27
CA VAL A 30 25.46 -2.31 -6.73
C VAL A 30 24.45 -2.23 -5.57
N PRO A 31 24.66 -1.41 -4.51
CA PRO A 31 23.64 -1.21 -3.48
C PRO A 31 22.29 -0.78 -4.03
N VAL A 32 22.26 0.12 -5.00
CA VAL A 32 21.00 0.59 -5.62
C VAL A 32 20.30 -0.56 -6.36
N LEU A 33 21.03 -1.32 -7.16
CA LEU A 33 20.48 -2.46 -7.89
C LEU A 33 19.96 -3.55 -6.95
N LEU A 34 20.72 -3.87 -5.88
CA LEU A 34 20.28 -4.80 -4.85
C LEU A 34 19.01 -4.34 -4.15
N TRP A 35 18.88 -3.02 -3.91
CA TRP A 35 17.71 -2.47 -3.26
C TRP A 35 16.47 -2.52 -4.17
N VAL A 36 16.61 -2.13 -5.45
CA VAL A 36 15.53 -2.21 -6.44
C VAL A 36 15.11 -3.67 -6.67
N ALA A 37 16.07 -4.56 -6.91
CA ALA A 37 15.78 -5.98 -7.12
C ALA A 37 15.22 -6.64 -5.85
N GLY A 38 15.80 -6.32 -4.69
CA GLY A 38 15.34 -6.80 -3.38
C GLY A 38 13.91 -6.36 -3.09
N GLY A 39 13.54 -5.13 -3.42
CA GLY A 39 12.16 -4.63 -3.32
C GLY A 39 11.19 -5.45 -4.17
N VAL A 40 11.53 -5.73 -5.42
CA VAL A 40 10.70 -6.58 -6.33
C VAL A 40 10.57 -7.99 -5.77
N VAL A 41 11.68 -8.62 -5.37
CA VAL A 41 11.67 -9.98 -4.83
C VAL A 41 10.86 -10.06 -3.54
N LEU A 42 11.00 -9.10 -2.63
CA LEU A 42 10.25 -9.07 -1.38
C LEU A 42 8.77 -8.79 -1.62
N HIS A 43 8.43 -7.92 -2.56
CA HIS A 43 7.04 -7.62 -2.91
C HIS A 43 6.34 -8.83 -3.57
N ASP A 44 6.91 -9.37 -4.64
CA ASP A 44 6.25 -10.40 -5.43
C ASP A 44 6.46 -11.81 -4.86
N GLY A 45 7.64 -12.05 -4.28
CA GLY A 45 8.00 -13.35 -3.71
C GLY A 45 7.53 -13.56 -2.27
N VAL A 46 7.23 -12.49 -1.53
CA VAL A 46 6.81 -12.59 -0.12
C VAL A 46 5.48 -11.90 0.15
N LEU A 47 5.36 -10.60 -0.18
CA LEU A 47 4.14 -9.86 0.14
C LEU A 47 2.93 -10.41 -0.63
N ALA A 48 3.06 -10.69 -1.92
CA ALA A 48 1.94 -11.22 -2.70
C ALA A 48 1.45 -12.61 -2.21
N PRO A 49 2.32 -13.60 -1.93
CA PRO A 49 1.92 -14.86 -1.31
C PRO A 49 1.27 -14.69 0.06
N LEU A 50 1.83 -13.81 0.92
CA LEU A 50 1.26 -13.54 2.24
C LEU A 50 -0.11 -12.86 2.13
N ALA A 51 -0.26 -11.90 1.21
CA ALA A 51 -1.52 -11.24 0.95
C ALA A 51 -2.58 -12.24 0.48
N LEU A 52 -2.21 -13.18 -0.39
CA LEU A 52 -3.12 -14.25 -0.82
C LEU A 52 -3.48 -15.18 0.34
N LEU A 53 -2.51 -15.58 1.16
CA LEU A 53 -2.73 -16.42 2.33
C LEU A 53 -3.69 -15.74 3.32
N LEU A 54 -3.45 -14.46 3.63
CA LEU A 54 -4.32 -13.67 4.48
C LEU A 54 -5.69 -13.46 3.85
N ALA A 55 -5.78 -13.28 2.54
CA ALA A 55 -7.06 -13.17 1.85
C ALA A 55 -7.90 -14.45 2.02
N VAL A 56 -7.28 -15.61 1.84
CA VAL A 56 -7.94 -16.93 1.98
C VAL A 56 -8.31 -17.21 3.44
N LEU A 57 -7.46 -16.86 4.41
CA LEU A 57 -7.71 -17.17 5.81
C LEU A 57 -8.62 -16.13 6.48
N VAL A 58 -8.41 -14.84 6.25
CA VAL A 58 -9.05 -13.78 7.04
C VAL A 58 -10.37 -13.31 6.42
N LEU A 59 -10.41 -13.06 5.11
CA LEU A 59 -11.60 -12.46 4.49
C LEU A 59 -12.89 -13.30 4.64
N PRO A 60 -12.87 -14.65 4.59
CA PRO A 60 -14.08 -15.43 4.84
C PRO A 60 -14.66 -15.23 6.23
N ARG A 61 -13.83 -14.88 7.22
CA ARG A 61 -14.23 -14.63 8.62
C ARG A 61 -14.81 -13.23 8.83
N LEU A 62 -14.69 -12.35 7.85
CA LEU A 62 -15.23 -10.99 7.91
C LEU A 62 -16.65 -10.90 7.32
N PRO A 63 -17.48 -9.97 7.82
CA PRO A 63 -18.73 -9.60 7.17
C PRO A 63 -18.51 -9.23 5.71
N TYR A 64 -19.45 -9.56 4.82
CA TYR A 64 -19.31 -9.29 3.38
C TYR A 64 -18.96 -7.82 3.09
N ALA A 65 -19.58 -6.89 3.82
CA ALA A 65 -19.33 -5.45 3.72
C ALA A 65 -17.87 -5.03 4.02
N ALA A 66 -17.15 -5.80 4.83
CA ALA A 66 -15.78 -5.49 5.26
C ALA A 66 -14.72 -6.09 4.33
N ARG A 67 -15.05 -7.06 3.47
CA ARG A 67 -14.04 -7.84 2.72
C ARG A 67 -13.22 -6.97 1.76
N THR A 68 -13.89 -6.21 0.91
CA THR A 68 -13.24 -5.34 -0.09
C THR A 68 -12.36 -4.25 0.54
N PRO A 69 -12.86 -3.42 1.49
CA PRO A 69 -12.01 -2.40 2.10
C PRO A 69 -10.87 -3.02 2.91
N ALA A 70 -11.09 -4.14 3.61
CA ALA A 70 -10.03 -4.82 4.35
C ALA A 70 -8.91 -5.31 3.43
N ALA A 71 -9.26 -5.92 2.28
CA ALA A 71 -8.27 -6.35 1.30
C ALA A 71 -7.48 -5.16 0.72
N ALA A 72 -8.17 -4.08 0.36
CA ALA A 72 -7.53 -2.88 -0.19
C ALA A 72 -6.57 -2.23 0.81
N VAL A 73 -7.01 -2.04 2.06
CA VAL A 73 -6.17 -1.46 3.11
C VAL A 73 -5.00 -2.38 3.45
N ALA A 74 -5.20 -3.70 3.51
CA ALA A 74 -4.12 -4.64 3.77
C ALA A 74 -3.04 -4.60 2.68
N LEU A 75 -3.43 -4.50 1.40
CA LEU A 75 -2.48 -4.35 0.30
C LEU A 75 -1.70 -3.04 0.39
N VAL A 76 -2.40 -1.91 0.62
CA VAL A 76 -1.74 -0.61 0.75
C VAL A 76 -0.77 -0.60 1.93
N LEU A 77 -1.22 -1.02 3.12
CA LEU A 77 -0.37 -1.07 4.31
C LEU A 77 0.79 -2.04 4.13
N GLY A 78 0.56 -3.21 3.55
CA GLY A 78 1.59 -4.20 3.27
C GLY A 78 2.68 -3.65 2.34
N SER A 79 2.28 -3.07 1.21
CA SER A 79 3.23 -2.48 0.25
C SER A 79 4.00 -1.31 0.88
N VAL A 80 3.30 -0.37 1.54
CA VAL A 80 3.98 0.76 2.20
C VAL A 80 4.94 0.27 3.30
N THR A 81 4.56 -0.76 4.06
CA THR A 81 5.41 -1.30 5.12
C THR A 81 6.71 -1.87 4.57
N VAL A 82 6.66 -2.64 3.48
CA VAL A 82 7.86 -3.18 2.81
C VAL A 82 8.83 -2.05 2.44
N TRP A 83 8.32 -0.96 1.86
CA TRP A 83 9.13 0.20 1.48
C TRP A 83 9.60 1.04 2.67
N ALA A 84 8.83 1.05 3.77
CA ALA A 84 9.15 1.80 4.99
C ALA A 84 10.21 1.10 5.85
N VAL A 85 10.52 -0.18 5.63
CA VAL A 85 11.46 -0.96 6.45
C VAL A 85 12.79 -0.22 6.73
N PRO A 86 13.51 0.35 5.74
CA PRO A 86 14.76 1.06 6.01
C PRO A 86 14.59 2.30 6.88
N VAL A 87 13.50 3.01 6.65
CA VAL A 87 13.17 4.26 7.33
C VAL A 87 12.76 4.00 8.78
N LEU A 88 11.93 2.98 9.02
CA LEU A 88 11.52 2.53 10.36
C LEU A 88 12.70 1.95 11.15
N GLY A 89 13.62 1.27 10.48
CA GLY A 89 14.87 0.77 11.06
C GLY A 89 15.92 1.87 11.31
N GLY A 90 15.70 3.08 10.79
CA GLY A 90 16.67 4.18 10.87
C GLY A 90 17.96 3.92 10.08
N TRP A 91 17.94 2.98 9.13
CA TRP A 91 19.10 2.64 8.32
C TRP A 91 19.39 3.76 7.32
N GLY A 92 20.65 4.18 7.26
CA GLY A 92 21.07 5.31 6.45
C GLY A 92 21.02 6.65 7.19
N ARG A 93 20.71 6.70 8.49
CA ARG A 93 20.92 7.91 9.29
C ARG A 93 22.42 8.26 9.29
N ARG A 94 22.74 9.55 9.12
CA ARG A 94 24.13 10.03 9.09
C ARG A 94 24.30 11.22 10.01
N GLU A 95 25.41 11.26 10.73
CA GLU A 95 25.74 12.35 11.67
C GLU A 95 26.02 13.68 10.94
N ASP A 96 26.56 13.59 9.73
CA ASP A 96 26.86 14.74 8.86
C ASP A 96 25.61 15.35 8.21
N ASN A 97 24.46 14.69 8.31
CA ASN A 97 23.18 15.17 7.80
C ASN A 97 22.04 14.90 8.81
N PRO A 98 21.87 15.77 9.82
CA PRO A 98 20.91 15.55 10.88
C PRO A 98 19.44 15.64 10.44
N THR A 99 19.17 16.19 9.24
CA THR A 99 17.82 16.19 8.65
C THR A 99 17.45 14.85 8.00
N LEU A 100 18.43 13.96 7.83
CA LEU A 100 18.19 12.63 7.29
C LEU A 100 17.55 11.75 8.38
N LEU A 101 16.32 11.34 8.14
CA LEU A 101 15.52 10.53 9.06
C LEU A 101 15.24 11.24 10.40
N ASP A 102 14.87 12.53 10.34
CA ASP A 102 14.58 13.42 11.48
C ASP A 102 13.16 13.26 12.06
N ARG A 103 12.28 12.54 11.37
CA ARG A 103 10.88 12.32 11.78
C ARG A 103 10.71 11.08 12.65
N ASP A 104 9.66 11.09 13.46
CA ASP A 104 9.14 9.88 14.09
C ASP A 104 8.34 9.07 13.07
N TYR A 105 9.03 8.18 12.35
CA TYR A 105 8.42 7.34 11.34
C TYR A 105 7.53 6.24 11.92
N TRP A 106 7.77 5.82 13.17
CA TRP A 106 6.89 4.87 13.85
C TRP A 106 5.53 5.52 14.13
N LEU A 107 5.52 6.79 14.54
CA LEU A 107 4.29 7.55 14.71
C LEU A 107 3.56 7.74 13.37
N GLY A 108 4.27 8.08 12.30
CA GLY A 108 3.69 8.22 10.96
C GLY A 108 3.09 6.92 10.42
N TRP A 109 3.83 5.81 10.53
CA TRP A 109 3.37 4.48 10.13
C TRP A 109 2.19 4.01 10.98
N GLY A 110 2.25 4.19 12.30
CA GLY A 110 1.14 3.87 13.20
C GLY A 110 -0.12 4.67 12.87
N GLY A 111 0.02 5.97 12.56
CA GLY A 111 -1.07 6.81 12.08
C GLY A 111 -1.70 6.29 10.80
N LEU A 112 -0.89 5.81 9.84
CA LEU A 112 -1.38 5.20 8.61
C LEU A 112 -2.15 3.90 8.87
N VAL A 113 -1.67 3.04 9.78
CA VAL A 113 -2.36 1.81 10.19
C VAL A 113 -3.73 2.16 10.80
N VAL A 114 -3.76 3.09 11.76
CA VAL A 114 -5.01 3.52 12.41
C VAL A 114 -5.98 4.11 11.40
N ALA A 115 -5.52 4.97 10.49
CA ALA A 115 -6.35 5.55 9.44
C ALA A 115 -6.94 4.48 8.52
N GLY A 116 -6.13 3.49 8.10
CA GLY A 116 -6.58 2.36 7.31
C GLY A 116 -7.67 1.55 8.01
N LEU A 117 -7.47 1.20 9.29
CA LEU A 117 -8.47 0.50 10.09
C LEU A 117 -9.76 1.31 10.24
N ALA A 118 -9.65 2.62 10.44
CA ALA A 118 -10.81 3.51 10.52
C ALA A 118 -11.61 3.51 9.21
N VAL A 119 -10.95 3.54 8.05
CA VAL A 119 -11.60 3.43 6.73
C VAL A 119 -12.38 2.12 6.61
N VAL A 120 -11.77 0.99 6.98
CA VAL A 120 -12.44 -0.33 6.95
C VAL A 120 -13.68 -0.32 7.85
N LEU A 121 -13.54 0.17 9.08
CA LEU A 121 -14.62 0.22 10.06
C LEU A 121 -15.79 1.10 9.57
N VAL A 122 -15.50 2.34 9.18
CA VAL A 122 -16.53 3.30 8.73
C VAL A 122 -17.26 2.75 7.51
N TRP A 123 -16.53 2.24 6.51
CA TRP A 123 -17.15 1.64 5.33
C TRP A 123 -18.09 0.49 5.70
N THR A 124 -17.62 -0.41 6.57
CA THR A 124 -18.40 -1.58 7.00
C THR A 124 -19.69 -1.15 7.70
N VAL A 125 -19.62 -0.22 8.64
CA VAL A 125 -20.78 0.30 9.37
C VAL A 125 -21.79 0.96 8.43
N LEU A 126 -21.32 1.79 7.50
CA LEU A 126 -22.20 2.47 6.55
C LEU A 126 -22.93 1.48 5.64
N ARG A 127 -22.25 0.42 5.19
CA ARG A 127 -22.84 -0.60 4.32
C ARG A 127 -23.83 -1.51 5.04
N LEU A 128 -23.56 -1.87 6.29
CA LEU A 128 -24.52 -2.66 7.09
C LEU A 128 -25.80 -1.86 7.34
N ARG A 129 -25.68 -0.57 7.70
CA ARG A 129 -26.83 0.31 7.93
C ARG A 129 -27.66 0.57 6.68
N ALA A 130 -27.03 0.67 5.50
CA ALA A 130 -27.76 0.83 4.25
C ALA A 130 -28.61 -0.41 3.93
N GLY A 131 -28.05 -1.61 4.14
CA GLY A 131 -28.77 -2.87 3.90
C GLY A 131 -29.93 -3.14 4.87
N GLU A 132 -29.88 -2.59 6.10
CA GLU A 132 -31.01 -2.63 7.03
C GLU A 132 -32.16 -1.73 6.55
N ARG A 133 -31.87 -0.50 6.13
CA ARG A 133 -32.88 0.44 5.62
C ARG A 133 -33.62 -0.08 4.39
N ASP A 134 -32.90 -0.69 3.45
CA ASP A 134 -33.53 -1.23 2.22
C ASP A 134 -34.50 -2.38 2.54
N ARG A 135 -34.23 -3.17 3.60
CA ARG A 135 -35.13 -4.25 4.04
C ARG A 135 -36.39 -3.72 4.69
N ASP A 136 -36.26 -2.73 5.57
CA ASP A 136 -37.41 -2.13 6.26
C ASP A 136 -38.38 -1.47 5.26
N ALA A 137 -37.83 -0.80 4.23
CA ALA A 137 -38.63 -0.21 3.16
C ALA A 137 -39.39 -1.27 2.34
N ALA A 138 -38.76 -2.39 2.01
CA ALA A 138 -39.41 -3.47 1.27
C ALA A 138 -40.55 -4.14 2.06
N THR A 139 -40.41 -4.30 3.38
CA THR A 139 -41.46 -4.89 4.23
C THR A 139 -42.62 -3.95 4.53
N GLY A 140 -42.42 -2.63 4.41
CA GLY A 140 -43.46 -1.63 4.65
C GLY A 140 -44.40 -1.41 3.47
N GLU A 141 -44.04 -1.86 2.26
CA GLU A 141 -44.88 -1.73 1.05
C GLU A 141 -45.89 -2.89 0.90
N ASP A 142 -45.70 -3.98 1.65
CA ASP A 142 -46.57 -5.17 1.67
C ASP A 142 -47.67 -5.12 2.76
N ALA A 143 -47.77 -4.02 3.54
CA ALA A 143 -48.69 -3.84 4.67
C ALA A 143 -49.77 -2.78 4.39
#